data_AF-E6N2Q8-F1
#
_entry.id   AF-E6N2Q8-F1
#
_cell.length_a   1.000
_cell.length_b   1.000
_cell.length_c   1.000
_cell.angle_alpha   90.00
_cell.angle_beta   90.00
_cell.angle_gamma   90.00
#
_symmetry.space_group_name_H-M   'P 1'
#
loop_
_entity.id
_entity.type
_entity.pdbx_description
1 polymer ?
#
loop_
_entity_poly.entity_id
_entity_poly.type
_entity_poly.pdbx_seq_one_letter_code
_entity_poly.pdbx_strand_id
1 'polypeptide(L)'
;MERGSLVFRLLVQDEKEVQEIVDGLRRSGVRFRVENIRRIRAKHFLTPRQEQVLLHSYLNGYFDNPRPIPLSKLAKDLGITPPSYLELLRKALKKVVSDSFT
;
A
#
# COMPACT_ATOMS: atom_id res chain seq x y z
N MET A 1 10.52 33.72 -18.10
CA MET A 1 11.31 32.53 -17.73
C MET A 1 10.51 31.75 -16.71
N GLU A 2 9.89 30.66 -17.11
CA GLU A 2 9.21 29.75 -16.19
C GLU A 2 10.26 29.16 -15.24
N ARG A 3 10.15 29.45 -13.95
CA ARG A 3 10.98 28.80 -12.94
C ARG A 3 10.45 27.37 -12.80
N GLY A 4 11.01 26.43 -13.55
CA GLY A 4 10.72 25.02 -13.36
C GLY A 4 10.99 24.62 -11.90
N SER A 5 10.02 23.97 -11.26
CA SER A 5 10.20 23.34 -9.96
C SER A 5 10.46 21.85 -10.18
N LEU A 6 11.43 21.30 -9.44
CA LEU A 6 11.72 19.87 -9.41
C LEU A 6 11.26 19.32 -8.07
N VAL A 7 10.42 18.29 -8.10
CA VAL A 7 9.95 17.58 -6.92
C VAL A 7 10.52 16.18 -6.95
N PHE A 8 11.32 15.84 -5.95
CA PHE A 8 11.88 14.50 -5.76
C PHE A 8 11.24 13.82 -4.57
N ARG A 9 10.94 12.53 -4.72
CA ARG A 9 10.56 11.66 -3.60
C ARG A 9 11.73 10.72 -3.32
N LEU A 10 12.28 10.81 -2.11
CA LEU A 10 13.44 10.04 -1.68
C LEU A 10 13.00 9.00 -0.65
N LEU A 11 13.53 7.78 -0.80
CA LEU A 11 13.47 6.73 0.21
C LEU A 11 14.77 6.77 1.00
N VAL A 12 14.67 6.86 2.30
CA VAL A 12 15.79 7.06 3.23
C VAL A 12 15.67 6.03 4.36
N GLN A 13 16.81 5.57 4.84
CA GLN A 13 16.90 4.51 5.83
C GLN A 13 16.45 4.98 7.21
N ASP A 14 16.85 6.19 7.60
CA ASP A 14 16.53 6.77 8.90
C ASP A 14 16.52 8.32 8.87
N GLU A 15 16.25 8.90 10.04
CA GLU A 15 16.19 10.36 10.22
C GLU A 15 17.55 11.04 10.10
N LYS A 16 18.64 10.33 10.37
CA LYS A 16 20.00 10.87 10.26
C LYS A 16 20.36 11.10 8.80
N GLU A 17 20.04 10.15 7.93
CA GLU A 17 20.24 10.30 6.48
C GLU A 17 19.44 11.47 5.90
N VAL A 18 18.21 11.70 6.38
CA VAL A 18 17.42 12.89 6.01
C VAL A 18 18.17 14.17 6.37
N GLN A 19 18.70 14.25 7.59
CA GLN A 19 19.43 15.41 8.06
C GLN A 19 20.69 15.67 7.22
N GLU A 20 21.43 14.62 6.88
CA GLU A 20 22.62 14.70 6.02
C GLU A 20 22.30 15.23 4.61
N ILE A 21 21.19 14.77 4.01
CA ILE A 21 20.72 15.27 2.70
C ILE A 21 20.32 16.74 2.78
N VAL A 22 19.52 17.12 3.78
CA VAL A 22 19.05 18.50 3.98
C VAL A 22 20.25 19.45 4.18
N ASP A 23 21.22 19.05 4.97
CA ASP A 23 22.42 19.85 5.22
C ASP A 23 23.36 19.91 4.01
N GLY A 24 23.42 18.85 3.19
CA GLY A 24 24.10 18.87 1.89
C GLY A 24 23.47 19.85 0.90
N LEU A 25 22.13 19.87 0.83
CA LEU A 25 21.38 20.80 -0.04
C LEU A 25 21.54 22.26 0.41
N ARG A 26 21.55 22.51 1.74
CA ARG A 26 21.82 23.86 2.29
C ARG A 26 23.23 24.34 1.93
N ARG A 27 24.23 23.47 2.11
CA ARG A 27 25.65 23.81 1.83
C ARG A 27 25.91 24.08 0.35
N SER A 28 25.16 23.46 -0.56
CA SER A 28 25.25 23.72 -1.99
C SER A 28 24.50 24.98 -2.47
N GLY A 29 23.85 25.71 -1.55
CA GLY A 29 23.12 26.94 -1.89
C GLY A 29 21.81 26.71 -2.64
N VAL A 30 21.32 25.47 -2.69
CA VAL A 30 20.07 25.13 -3.36
C VAL A 30 18.90 25.61 -2.51
N ARG A 31 17.96 26.34 -3.12
CA ARG A 31 16.69 26.69 -2.47
C ARG A 31 15.73 25.51 -2.59
N PHE A 32 15.40 24.89 -1.47
CA PHE A 32 14.44 23.77 -1.40
C PHE A 32 13.42 23.98 -0.29
N ARG A 33 12.33 23.22 -0.36
CA ARG A 33 11.36 23.05 0.72
C ARG A 33 11.14 21.56 0.94
N VAL A 34 11.17 21.12 2.19
CA VAL A 34 10.74 19.78 2.55
C VAL A 34 9.21 19.78 2.63
N GLU A 35 8.56 19.15 1.67
CA GLU A 35 7.09 19.09 1.62
C GLU A 35 6.54 18.06 2.62
N ASN A 36 7.18 16.88 2.73
CA ASN A 36 6.68 15.81 3.58
C ASN A 36 7.79 14.82 4.00
N ILE A 37 7.87 14.51 5.29
CA ILE A 37 8.66 13.39 5.83
C ILE A 37 7.70 12.41 6.49
N ARG A 38 7.67 11.16 6.01
CA ARG A 38 6.88 10.07 6.59
C ARG A 38 7.76 8.85 6.71
N ARG A 39 7.64 8.14 7.84
CA ARG A 39 8.18 6.79 7.96
C ARG A 39 7.40 5.88 7.04
N ILE A 40 8.09 5.30 6.05
CA ILE A 40 7.55 4.20 5.27
C ILE A 40 7.61 3.00 6.18
N ARG A 41 6.49 2.74 6.86
CA ARG A 41 6.32 1.46 7.50
C ARG A 41 6.13 0.48 6.35
N ALA A 42 7.01 -0.52 6.22
CA ALA A 42 6.64 -1.80 5.66
C ALA A 42 5.60 -2.43 6.63
N LYS A 43 4.43 -1.79 6.74
CA LYS A 43 3.34 -2.30 7.53
C LYS A 43 2.73 -3.36 6.63
N HIS A 44 2.91 -4.63 6.98
CA HIS A 44 1.95 -5.65 6.62
C HIS A 44 0.63 -5.26 7.31
N PHE A 45 -0.10 -4.30 6.72
CA PHE A 45 -1.33 -3.79 7.30
C PHE A 45 -2.39 -4.90 7.27
N LEU A 46 -2.32 -5.79 6.28
CA LEU A 46 -3.04 -7.06 6.22
C LEU A 46 -2.40 -8.12 7.10
N THR A 47 -3.22 -8.93 7.75
CA THR A 47 -2.74 -10.21 8.30
C THR A 47 -2.48 -11.19 7.15
N PRO A 48 -1.64 -12.23 7.34
CA PRO A 48 -1.39 -13.22 6.29
C PRO A 48 -2.67 -13.83 5.70
N ARG A 49 -3.71 -14.02 6.51
CA ARG A 49 -5.02 -14.54 6.05
C ARG A 49 -5.82 -13.52 5.23
N GLN A 50 -5.72 -12.24 5.56
CA GLN A 50 -6.35 -11.16 4.80
C GLN A 50 -5.65 -10.94 3.46
N GLU A 51 -4.33 -11.02 3.43
CA GLU A 51 -3.55 -10.96 2.20
C GLU A 51 -3.84 -12.17 1.31
N GLN A 52 -3.84 -13.37 1.89
CA GLN A 52 -4.17 -14.60 1.17
C GLN A 52 -5.55 -14.55 0.53
N VAL A 53 -6.60 -14.14 1.26
CA VAL A 53 -7.96 -14.09 0.70
C VAL A 53 -8.08 -13.02 -0.38
N LEU A 54 -7.39 -11.88 -0.22
CA LEU A 54 -7.43 -10.78 -1.19
C LEU A 54 -6.75 -11.17 -2.50
N LEU A 55 -5.53 -11.71 -2.41
CA LEU A 55 -4.77 -12.19 -3.57
C LEU A 55 -5.50 -13.34 -4.26
N HIS A 56 -5.99 -14.31 -3.49
CA HIS A 56 -6.77 -15.42 -4.02
C HIS A 56 -8.03 -14.94 -4.75
N SER A 57 -8.74 -13.95 -4.20
CA SER A 57 -9.90 -13.33 -4.86
C SER A 57 -9.52 -12.68 -6.18
N TYR A 58 -8.43 -11.91 -6.20
CA TYR A 58 -7.95 -11.22 -7.39
C TYR A 58 -7.55 -12.21 -8.50
N LEU A 59 -6.70 -13.19 -8.18
CA LEU A 59 -6.20 -14.16 -9.14
C LEU A 59 -7.30 -15.04 -9.76
N ASN A 60 -8.39 -15.27 -9.03
CA ASN A 60 -9.52 -16.08 -9.47
C ASN A 60 -10.68 -15.24 -10.05
N GLY A 61 -10.45 -13.97 -10.36
CA GLY A 61 -11.43 -13.12 -11.02
C GLY A 61 -12.67 -12.79 -10.17
N TYR A 62 -12.57 -12.81 -8.84
CA TYR A 62 -13.68 -12.42 -7.95
C TYR A 62 -14.24 -11.03 -8.29
N PHE A 63 -13.36 -10.12 -8.73
CA PHE A 63 -13.67 -8.74 -9.07
C PHE A 63 -14.07 -8.55 -10.54
N ASP A 64 -14.04 -9.60 -11.36
CA ASP A 64 -14.41 -9.55 -12.76
C ASP A 64 -15.93 -9.66 -12.96
N ASN A 65 -16.43 -9.16 -14.09
CA ASN A 65 -17.84 -9.24 -14.47
C ASN A 65 -17.97 -9.72 -15.94
N PRO A 66 -18.55 -10.91 -16.21
CA PRO A 66 -19.09 -11.86 -15.23
C PRO A 66 -17.98 -12.52 -14.40
N ARG A 67 -18.32 -12.93 -13.17
CA ARG A 67 -17.38 -13.65 -12.31
C ARG A 67 -17.15 -15.07 -12.87
N PRO A 68 -15.89 -15.49 -13.12
CA PRO A 68 -15.60 -16.79 -13.71
C PRO A 68 -15.77 -17.95 -12.73
N ILE A 69 -15.57 -17.71 -11.42
CA ILE A 69 -15.58 -18.74 -10.39
C ILE A 69 -16.57 -18.39 -9.27
N PRO A 70 -17.49 -19.30 -8.88
CA PRO A 70 -18.46 -19.02 -7.82
C PRO A 70 -17.79 -18.87 -6.46
N LEU A 71 -18.38 -18.05 -5.58
CA LEU A 71 -17.87 -17.80 -4.22
C LEU A 71 -17.68 -19.08 -3.39
N SER A 72 -18.57 -20.06 -3.57
CA SER A 72 -18.48 -21.35 -2.89
C SER A 72 -17.20 -22.11 -3.23
N LYS A 73 -16.74 -22.03 -4.48
CA LYS A 73 -15.49 -22.63 -4.93
C LYS A 73 -14.30 -21.88 -4.34
N LEU A 74 -14.31 -20.55 -4.37
CA LEU A 74 -13.25 -19.73 -3.77
C LEU A 74 -13.06 -20.01 -2.27
N ALA A 75 -14.17 -20.14 -1.54
CA ALA A 75 -14.14 -20.46 -0.12
C ALA A 75 -13.60 -21.88 0.14
N LYS A 76 -14.02 -22.84 -0.68
CA LYS A 76 -13.54 -24.23 -0.64
C LYS A 76 -12.03 -24.32 -0.87
N ASP A 77 -11.49 -23.56 -1.81
CA ASP A 77 -10.05 -23.57 -2.13
C ASP A 77 -9.17 -23.10 -0.96
N LEU A 78 -9.73 -22.30 -0.04
CA LEU A 78 -9.08 -21.87 1.19
C LEU A 78 -9.51 -22.66 2.43
N GLY A 79 -10.32 -23.71 2.29
CA GLY A 79 -10.78 -24.54 3.40
C GLY A 79 -11.70 -23.82 4.40
N ILE A 80 -12.43 -22.78 3.96
CA ILE A 80 -13.33 -21.98 4.80
C ILE A 80 -14.74 -21.91 4.22
N THR A 81 -15.69 -21.45 5.04
CA THR A 81 -17.07 -21.25 4.60
C THR A 81 -17.21 -19.99 3.75
N PRO A 82 -18.20 -19.91 2.82
CA PRO A 82 -18.45 -18.71 2.02
C PRO A 82 -18.65 -17.42 2.86
N PRO A 83 -19.37 -17.44 4.00
CA PRO A 83 -19.46 -16.27 4.88
C PRO A 83 -18.10 -15.86 5.46
N SER A 84 -17.28 -16.82 5.90
CA SER A 84 -15.94 -16.54 6.43
C SER A 84 -15.01 -15.95 5.37
N TYR A 85 -15.11 -16.41 4.12
CA TYR A 85 -14.36 -15.84 3.01
C TYR A 85 -14.71 -14.37 2.78
N LEU A 86 -16.01 -14.06 2.72
CA LEU A 86 -16.48 -12.67 2.57
C LEU A 86 -16.10 -11.78 3.74
N GLU A 87 -16.19 -12.27 4.98
CA GLU A 87 -15.76 -11.57 6.19
C GLU A 87 -14.27 -11.20 6.13
N LEU A 88 -13.40 -12.14 5.78
CA LEU A 88 -11.97 -11.91 5.63
C LEU A 88 -11.68 -10.91 4.51
N LEU A 89 -12.33 -11.08 3.35
CA LEU A 89 -12.15 -10.20 2.20
C LEU A 89 -12.60 -8.77 2.52
N ARG A 90 -13.74 -8.60 3.20
CA ARG A 90 -14.24 -7.29 3.63
C ARG A 90 -13.25 -6.61 4.60
N LYS A 91 -12.71 -7.36 5.56
CA LYS A 91 -11.70 -6.84 6.49
C LYS A 91 -10.41 -6.47 5.79
N ALA A 92 -9.98 -7.26 4.80
CA ALA A 92 -8.82 -6.96 3.98
C ALA A 92 -9.02 -5.66 3.19
N LEU A 93 -10.12 -5.55 2.44
CA LEU A 93 -10.46 -4.37 1.64
C LEU A 93 -10.59 -3.11 2.49
N LYS A 94 -11.24 -3.19 3.67
CA LYS A 94 -11.34 -2.06 4.60
C LYS A 94 -9.95 -1.53 4.95
N LYS A 95 -9.00 -2.41 5.25
CA LYS A 95 -7.64 -1.99 5.59
C LYS A 95 -6.87 -1.44 4.41
N VAL A 96 -7.01 -2.01 3.21
CA VAL A 96 -6.41 -1.47 1.97
C VAL A 96 -6.87 -0.03 1.75
N VAL A 97 -8.17 0.22 1.86
CA VAL A 97 -8.74 1.56 1.71
C VAL A 97 -8.25 2.48 2.82
N SER A 98 -8.29 2.05 4.08
CA SER A 98 -7.79 2.87 5.19
C SER A 98 -6.32 3.26 5.04
N ASP A 99 -5.48 2.36 4.54
CA ASP A 99 -4.04 2.61 4.33
C ASP A 99 -3.79 3.48 3.08
N SER A 100 -4.56 3.30 2.00
CA SER A 100 -4.39 4.05 0.75
C SER A 100 -4.75 5.55 0.87
N PHE A 101 -5.58 5.90 1.85
CA PHE A 101 -6.10 7.26 2.05
C PHE A 101 -5.66 7.93 3.37
N THR A 102 -4.67 7.38 4.08
CA THR A 102 -4.10 7.94 5.34
C THR A 102 -2.60 8.19 5.21
#